data_AF-A0A7X5VDT4-F1
#
_entry.id   AF-A0A7X5VDT4-F1
#
_cell.length_a   1.000
_cell.length_b   1.000
_cell.length_c   1.000
_cell.angle_alpha   90.00
_cell.angle_beta   90.00
_cell.angle_gamma   90.00
#
_symmetry.space_group_name_H-M   'P 1'
#
loop_
_entity.id
_entity.type
_entity.pdbx_description
1 polymer ?
#
loop_
_entity_poly.entity_id
_entity_poly.type
_entity_poly.pdbx_seq_one_letter_code
_entity_poly.pdbx_strand_id
1 'polypeptide(L)'
;MTGESPAPVPAEVPAEVAAEVAAAGRARLAEWLTAQAPEPGLGATPEELAGWAVFQVEEYLLLVPPGYANLLFLVADHGISSFAPSQQTLADAMAAAR
;
A
#
# COMPACT_ATOMS: atom_id res chain seq x y z
N MET A 1 -44.49 0.56 -12.18
CA MET A 1 -43.67 1.60 -11.52
C MET A 1 -43.76 1.42 -10.02
N THR A 2 -42.78 0.74 -9.42
CA THR A 2 -42.41 0.82 -7.99
C THR A 2 -41.06 0.10 -7.93
N GLY A 3 -39.95 0.78 -8.19
CA GLY A 3 -39.28 1.59 -7.19
C GLY A 3 -38.24 0.70 -6.52
N GLU A 4 -37.22 0.29 -7.28
CA GLU A 4 -35.99 -0.26 -6.69
C GLU A 4 -35.45 0.82 -5.76
N SER A 5 -35.56 0.58 -4.46
CA SER A 5 -34.90 1.39 -3.45
C SER A 5 -33.45 0.93 -3.47
N PRO A 6 -32.48 1.70 -4.01
CA PRO A 6 -31.08 1.35 -3.82
C PRO A 6 -30.83 1.38 -2.31
N ALA A 7 -30.33 0.27 -1.78
CA ALA A 7 -29.88 0.19 -0.41
C ALA A 7 -28.89 1.34 -0.14
N PRO A 8 -28.89 1.93 1.07
CA PRO A 8 -27.93 2.97 1.41
C PRO A 8 -26.53 2.40 1.27
N VAL A 9 -25.73 2.92 0.34
CA VAL A 9 -24.28 2.73 0.35
C VAL A 9 -23.76 3.35 1.65
N PRO A 10 -23.24 2.57 2.61
CA PRO A 10 -22.71 3.19 3.81
C PRO A 10 -21.32 3.76 3.49
N ALA A 11 -21.16 5.05 3.79
CA ALA A 11 -19.94 5.78 4.14
C ALA A 11 -18.58 5.21 3.66
N GLU A 12 -17.94 5.93 2.73
CA GLU A 12 -16.48 6.06 2.57
C GLU A 12 -15.65 4.86 3.04
N VAL A 13 -15.93 3.68 2.47
CA VAL A 13 -14.97 2.58 2.48
C VAL A 13 -13.71 3.12 1.79
N PRO A 14 -12.50 3.01 2.37
CA PRO A 14 -11.28 3.36 1.65
C PRO A 14 -11.37 2.67 0.29
N ALA A 15 -11.28 3.47 -0.79
CA ALA A 15 -11.58 2.99 -2.14
C ALA A 15 -10.90 1.65 -2.35
N GLU A 16 -11.70 0.60 -2.56
CA GLU A 16 -11.19 -0.75 -2.75
C GLU A 16 -10.21 -0.68 -3.91
N VAL A 17 -8.91 -0.81 -3.61
CA VAL A 17 -7.86 -0.67 -4.60
C VAL A 17 -8.08 -1.76 -5.62
N ALA A 18 -8.23 -1.39 -6.90
CA ALA A 18 -8.38 -2.36 -7.96
C ALA A 18 -7.30 -3.44 -7.82
N ALA A 19 -7.69 -4.71 -7.89
CA ALA A 19 -6.78 -5.83 -7.60
C ALA A 19 -5.49 -5.76 -8.44
N GLU A 20 -5.59 -5.28 -9.68
CA GLU A 20 -4.46 -5.04 -10.58
C GLU A 20 -3.50 -3.96 -10.06
N VAL A 21 -4.04 -2.86 -9.53
CA VAL A 21 -3.25 -1.75 -8.96
C VAL A 21 -2.57 -2.22 -7.67
N ALA A 22 -3.27 -2.97 -6.82
CA ALA A 22 -2.69 -3.55 -5.61
C ALA A 22 -1.58 -4.56 -5.94
N ALA A 23 -1.78 -5.40 -6.96
CA ALA A 23 -0.78 -6.34 -7.44
C ALA A 23 0.46 -5.63 -8.01
N ALA A 24 0.27 -4.57 -8.81
CA ALA A 24 1.35 -3.76 -9.33
C ALA A 24 2.16 -3.06 -8.21
N GLY A 25 1.46 -2.51 -7.21
CA GLY A 25 2.11 -1.89 -6.04
C GLY A 25 2.96 -2.89 -5.24
N ARG A 26 2.45 -4.10 -5.02
CA ARG A 26 3.19 -5.19 -4.37
C ARG A 26 4.42 -5.61 -5.19
N ALA A 27 4.26 -5.76 -6.51
CA ALA A 27 5.38 -6.12 -7.37
C ALA A 27 6.51 -5.08 -7.30
N ARG A 28 6.16 -3.79 -7.36
CA ARG A 28 7.13 -2.70 -7.24
C ARG A 28 7.80 -2.64 -5.87
N LEU A 29 7.04 -2.90 -4.80
CA LEU A 29 7.62 -2.99 -3.45
C LEU A 29 8.57 -4.18 -3.31
N ALA A 30 8.21 -5.35 -3.84
CA ALA A 30 9.07 -6.53 -3.86
C ALA A 30 10.39 -6.27 -4.59
N GLU A 31 10.33 -5.63 -5.76
CA GLU A 31 11.53 -5.23 -6.50
C GLU A 31 12.42 -4.29 -5.69
N TRP A 32 11.83 -3.29 -5.03
CA TRP A 32 12.58 -2.35 -4.20
C TRP A 32 13.20 -3.02 -2.97
N LEU A 33 12.43 -3.84 -2.24
CA LEU A 33 12.93 -4.60 -1.09
C LEU A 33 14.08 -5.54 -1.50
N THR A 34 13.95 -6.17 -2.68
CA THR A 34 15.00 -7.01 -3.26
C THR A 34 16.24 -6.21 -3.64
N ALA A 35 16.08 -5.02 -4.21
CA ALA A 35 17.19 -4.13 -4.54
C ALA A 35 17.92 -3.60 -3.29
N GLN A 36 17.18 -3.43 -2.19
CA GLN A 36 17.73 -3.00 -0.89
C GLN A 36 18.32 -4.16 -0.08
N ALA A 37 18.04 -5.41 -0.46
CA ALA A 37 18.52 -6.57 0.25
C ALA A 37 20.05 -6.71 0.07
N PRO A 38 20.80 -6.97 1.15
CA PRO A 38 22.24 -7.16 1.07
C PRO A 38 22.62 -8.44 0.32
N GLU A 39 21.70 -9.40 0.22
CA GLU A 39 21.87 -10.65 -0.49
C GLU A 39 20.61 -10.98 -1.31
N PRO A 40 20.74 -11.56 -2.51
CA PRO A 40 19.60 -11.85 -3.39
C PRO A 40 18.62 -12.88 -2.82
N GLY A 41 19.02 -13.67 -1.82
CA GLY A 41 18.14 -14.61 -1.11
C GLY A 41 17.33 -13.99 0.04
N LEU A 42 17.56 -12.72 0.35
CA LEU A 42 16.85 -11.96 1.39
C LEU A 42 15.89 -10.91 0.81
N GLY A 43 15.74 -10.89 -0.52
CA GLY A 43 14.74 -10.07 -1.20
C GLY A 43 13.32 -10.51 -0.88
N ALA A 44 12.35 -9.65 -1.20
CA ALA A 44 10.94 -9.96 -1.05
C ALA A 44 10.32 -10.28 -2.41
N THR A 45 9.37 -11.19 -2.42
CA THR A 45 8.60 -11.56 -3.62
C THR A 45 7.17 -11.01 -3.56
N PRO A 46 6.50 -10.78 -4.72
CA PRO A 46 5.11 -10.35 -4.74
C PRO A 46 4.16 -11.34 -4.04
N GLU A 47 4.52 -12.63 -4.04
CA GLU A 47 3.78 -13.71 -3.38
C GLU A 47 3.85 -13.58 -1.85
N GLU A 48 5.01 -13.24 -1.28
CA GLU A 48 5.15 -12.94 0.15
C GLU A 48 4.38 -11.68 0.57
N LEU A 49 4.28 -10.71 -0.34
CA LEU A 49 3.53 -9.48 -0.14
C LEU A 49 2.02 -9.64 -0.39
N ALA A 50 1.55 -10.79 -0.88
CA ALA A 50 0.15 -11.01 -1.21
C ALA A 50 -0.79 -10.88 0.00
N GLY A 51 -0.27 -11.19 1.20
CA GLY A 51 -0.99 -11.04 2.46
C GLY A 51 -1.01 -9.62 3.04
N TRP A 52 -0.35 -8.66 2.40
CA TRP A 52 -0.26 -7.28 2.90
C TRP A 52 -1.51 -6.50 2.50
N ALA A 53 -2.04 -5.71 3.43
CA ALA A 53 -3.15 -4.81 3.12
C ALA A 53 -2.63 -3.65 2.26
N VAL A 54 -3.38 -3.30 1.21
CA VAL A 54 -3.03 -2.21 0.31
C VAL A 54 -4.15 -1.19 0.33
N PHE A 55 -3.81 0.05 0.60
CA PHE A 55 -4.74 1.17 0.63
C PHE A 55 -4.26 2.23 -0.35
N GLN A 56 -5.17 2.79 -1.15
CA GLN A 56 -4.85 3.93 -1.99
C GLN A 56 -5.07 5.21 -1.18
N VAL A 57 -4.04 6.07 -1.16
CA VAL A 57 -4.05 7.36 -0.47
C VAL A 57 -3.52 8.40 -1.45
N GLU A 58 -4.43 9.23 -1.96
CA GLU A 58 -4.13 10.21 -3.02
C GLU A 58 -3.49 9.54 -4.25
N GLU A 59 -2.23 9.87 -4.56
CA GLU A 59 -1.41 9.29 -5.63
C GLU A 59 -0.52 8.12 -5.18
N TYR A 60 -0.55 7.78 -3.89
CA TYR A 60 0.29 6.75 -3.28
C TYR A 60 -0.50 5.47 -3.00
N LEU A 61 0.20 4.33 -3.07
CA LEU A 61 -0.26 3.06 -2.52
C LEU A 61 0.44 2.81 -1.20
N LEU A 62 -0.33 2.72 -0.12
CA LEU A 62 0.14 2.36 1.20
C LEU A 62 0.04 0.85 1.38
N LEU A 63 1.18 0.18 1.54
CA LEU A 63 1.26 -1.23 1.85
C LEU A 63 1.55 -1.42 3.35
N VAL A 64 0.70 -2.23 3.98
CA VAL A 64 0.73 -2.52 5.41
C VAL A 64 1.07 -3.99 5.62
N PRO A 65 2.26 -4.31 6.18
CA PRO A 65 2.61 -5.68 6.49
C PRO A 65 1.69 -6.30 7.55
N PRO A 66 1.43 -7.62 7.45
CA PRO A 66 0.64 -8.33 8.44
C PRO A 66 1.29 -8.23 9.81
N GLY A 67 0.49 -7.99 10.84
CA GLY A 67 0.96 -7.81 12.21
C GLY A 67 1.37 -6.38 12.56
N TYR A 68 1.05 -5.38 11.72
CA TYR A 68 1.39 -3.96 11.94
C TYR A 68 2.86 -3.82 12.32
N ALA A 69 3.76 -4.28 11.44
CA ALA A 69 5.17 -3.98 11.61
C ALA A 69 5.30 -2.45 11.78
N ASN A 70 6.24 -2.01 12.62
CA ASN A 70 6.50 -0.59 12.88
C ASN A 70 6.97 0.19 11.63
N LEU A 71 6.76 -0.34 10.43
CA LEU A 71 7.18 0.17 9.16
C LEU A 71 6.06 -0.05 8.14
N LEU A 72 5.62 1.04 7.55
CA LEU A 72 4.68 1.11 6.44
C LEU A 72 5.42 1.57 5.18
N PHE A 73 4.89 1.22 4.02
CA PHE A 73 5.52 1.53 2.74
C PHE A 73 4.57 2.32 1.85
N LEU A 74 5.05 3.45 1.34
CA LEU A 74 4.41 4.28 0.34
C LEU A 74 5.04 3.98 -1.01
N VAL A 75 4.23 3.52 -1.95
CA VAL A 75 4.62 3.26 -3.33
C VAL A 75 3.97 4.29 -4.22
N ALA A 76 4.79 5.03 -4.94
CA ALA A 76 4.37 5.95 -6.00
C ALA A 76 5.13 5.65 -7.30
N ASP A 77 4.76 6.36 -8.36
CA ASP A 77 5.39 6.21 -9.67
C ASP A 77 6.87 6.63 -9.60
N HIS A 78 7.16 7.75 -8.93
CA HIS A 78 8.48 8.34 -8.79
C HIS A 78 9.38 7.67 -7.74
N GLY A 79 8.85 6.80 -6.87
CA GLY A 79 9.67 6.12 -5.88
C GLY A 79 8.90 5.39 -4.79
N ILE A 80 9.66 4.75 -3.90
CA ILE A 80 9.14 4.04 -2.73
C ILE A 80 9.77 4.65 -1.48
N SER A 81 8.95 4.96 -0.49
CA SER A 81 9.38 5.48 0.81
C SER A 81 8.82 4.62 1.92
N SER A 82 9.64 4.32 2.92
CA SER A 82 9.22 3.55 4.10
C SER A 82 9.20 4.47 5.33
N PHE A 83 8.17 4.39 6.15
CA PHE A 83 8.06 5.20 7.36
C PHE A 83 7.47 4.43 8.54
N ALA A 84 7.83 4.84 9.75
CA ALA A 84 7.26 4.27 10.97
C ALA A 84 6.10 5.14 11.46
N PRO A 85 4.87 4.61 11.58
CA PRO A 85 3.72 5.39 12.06
C PRO A 85 3.86 5.83 13.52
N SER A 86 4.73 5.16 14.29
CA SER A 86 5.11 5.54 15.65
C SER A 86 6.06 6.75 15.71
N GLN A 87 6.72 7.11 14.60
CA GLN A 87 7.71 8.18 14.53
C GLN A 87 7.25 9.38 13.69
N GLN A 88 6.46 9.14 12.65
CA GLN A 88 5.93 10.19 11.78
C GLN A 88 4.52 9.83 11.28
N THR A 89 3.73 10.86 10.95
CA THR A 89 2.40 10.64 10.39
C THR A 89 2.47 10.25 8.91
N LEU A 90 1.41 9.63 8.39
CA LEU A 90 1.26 9.34 6.97
C LEU A 90 1.35 10.62 6.12
N ALA A 91 0.76 11.73 6.57
CA ALA A 91 0.83 13.01 5.88
C ALA A 91 2.27 13.53 5.76
N ASP A 92 3.05 13.44 6.85
CA ASP A 92 4.47 13.84 6.83
C ASP A 92 5.30 12.93 5.90
N ALA A 93 4.99 11.62 5.89
CA ALA A 93 5.64 10.66 5.01
C ALA A 93 5.36 10.94 3.52
N MET A 94 4.12 11.28 3.18
CA MET A 94 3.75 11.67 1.82
C MET A 94 4.42 12.99 1.42
N ALA A 95 4.44 13.99 2.32
CA ALA A 95 5.12 15.25 2.07
C ALA A 95 6.63 15.07 1.85
N ALA A 96 7.28 14.15 2.57
CA ALA A 96 8.69 13.81 2.37
C ALA A 96 8.94 12.96 1.12
N ALA A 97 7.93 12.23 0.64
CA ALA A 97 8.02 11.40 -0.55
C ALA A 97 7.72 12.14 -1.86
N ARG A 98 7.14 13.35 -1.81
CA ARG A 98 6.86 14.20 -2.98
C ARG A 98 8.11 14.93 -3.47
#